data_AF-A0A0F9T7W0-F1
#
_entry.id   AF-A0A0F9T7W0-F1
#
_cell.length_a   1.000
_cell.length_b   1.000
_cell.length_c   1.000
_cell.angle_alpha   90.00
_cell.angle_beta   90.00
_cell.angle_gamma   90.00
#
_symmetry.space_group_name_H-M   'P 1'
#
loop_
_entity.id
_entity.type
_entity.pdbx_description
1 polymer ?
#
loop_
_entity_poly.entity_id
_entity_poly.type
_entity_poly.pdbx_seq_one_letter_code
_entity_poly.pdbx_strand_id
1 'polypeptide(L)'
;MKYFERNHDYLLELAEDETIQVPITQYAGNDFISLGMGTITIRKHYAWDGSSIPFKRLAQRLTFGKYDPDKYCKEASLVHDAFYQLMRSKLLSRSHKDSIDRLYERMCIEGATKIIFDESHAARIKILKSNLTNKQKTRKLTSLTKKQNRLLNGLPGWAARRYWAVKHFGARTLKPRYYPEKKILET
;
A
#
# COMPACT_ATOMS: atom_id res chain seq x y z
N MET A 1 -1.77 -8.22 -8.20
CA MET A 1 -0.59 -7.37 -8.32
C MET A 1 0.73 -8.10 -8.31
N LYS A 2 1.18 -8.39 -9.53
CA LYS A 2 2.57 -8.72 -9.85
C LYS A 2 3.33 -7.45 -10.27
N TYR A 3 4.64 -7.42 -9.98
CA TYR A 3 5.50 -6.28 -10.32
C TYR A 3 6.94 -6.74 -10.56
N PHE A 4 7.68 -5.93 -11.29
CA PHE A 4 9.12 -6.07 -11.52
C PHE A 4 9.89 -5.07 -10.64
N GLU A 5 11.04 -5.47 -10.10
CA GLU A 5 11.98 -4.55 -9.48
C GLU A 5 12.82 -3.86 -10.56
N ARG A 6 13.08 -2.55 -10.39
CA ARG A 6 13.92 -1.76 -11.32
C ARG A 6 15.13 -1.18 -10.59
N ASN A 7 16.24 -1.04 -11.32
CA ASN A 7 17.51 -0.46 -10.83
C ASN A 7 17.72 1.02 -11.23
N HIS A 8 16.63 1.76 -11.52
CA HIS A 8 16.70 3.15 -12.02
C HIS A 8 15.92 4.12 -11.11
N ASP A 9 15.58 5.32 -11.60
CA ASP A 9 14.89 6.40 -10.87
C ASP A 9 13.59 5.96 -10.15
N TYR A 10 13.00 4.83 -10.56
CA TYR A 10 11.83 4.19 -9.99
C TYR A 10 12.18 2.80 -9.45
N LEU A 11 11.56 2.40 -8.34
CA LEU A 11 11.86 1.14 -7.67
C LEU A 11 11.05 -0.05 -8.20
N LEU A 12 9.80 0.19 -8.63
CA LEU A 12 8.87 -0.87 -9.02
C LEU A 12 8.16 -0.54 -10.34
N GLU A 13 7.77 -1.59 -11.06
CA GLU A 13 6.97 -1.50 -12.28
C GLU A 13 5.86 -2.55 -12.28
N LEU A 14 4.69 -2.13 -12.76
CA LEU A 14 3.50 -2.97 -12.74
C LEU A 14 3.56 -4.01 -13.86
N ALA A 15 3.43 -5.30 -13.52
CA ALA A 15 3.55 -6.37 -14.50
C ALA A 15 2.26 -6.66 -15.28
N GLU A 16 1.10 -6.26 -14.75
CA GLU A 16 -0.23 -6.52 -15.30
C GLU A 16 -1.15 -5.33 -15.01
N ASP A 17 -2.17 -5.11 -15.84
CA ASP A 17 -3.15 -4.04 -15.58
C ASP A 17 -3.86 -4.29 -14.25
N GLU A 18 -3.96 -3.26 -13.41
CA GLU A 18 -4.66 -3.32 -12.13
C GLU A 18 -5.88 -2.40 -12.17
N THR A 19 -7.05 -2.94 -11.82
CA THR A 19 -8.30 -2.17 -11.77
C THR A 19 -8.87 -2.21 -10.36
N ILE A 20 -9.11 -1.04 -9.79
CA ILE A 20 -9.50 -0.86 -8.39
C ILE A 20 -10.74 0.04 -8.31
N GLN A 21 -11.67 -0.33 -7.44
CA GLN A 21 -12.86 0.46 -7.14
C GLN A 21 -12.49 1.65 -6.24
N VAL A 22 -12.96 2.84 -6.61
CA VAL A 22 -12.58 4.11 -5.98
C VAL A 22 -13.81 5.01 -5.83
N PRO A 23 -13.86 5.88 -4.80
CA PRO A 23 -15.02 6.75 -4.54
C PRO A 23 -15.10 7.97 -5.48
N ILE A 24 -14.37 7.96 -6.60
CA ILE A 24 -14.26 9.10 -7.53
C ILE A 24 -14.86 8.70 -8.87
N THR A 25 -15.89 9.41 -9.30
CA THR A 25 -16.65 9.13 -10.53
C THR A 25 -16.23 10.00 -11.71
N GLN A 26 -15.41 11.03 -11.48
CA GLN A 26 -14.89 11.91 -12.52
C GLN A 26 -14.06 11.14 -13.53
N TYR A 27 -14.22 11.44 -14.81
CA TYR A 27 -13.34 10.92 -15.86
C TYR A 27 -12.02 11.70 -15.90
N ALA A 28 -10.90 10.97 -15.87
CA ALA A 28 -9.57 11.52 -16.05
C ALA A 28 -8.63 10.41 -16.54
N GLY A 29 -7.59 10.74 -17.30
CA GLY A 29 -6.65 9.71 -17.71
C GLY A 29 -5.50 10.21 -18.56
N ASN A 30 -4.50 9.36 -18.68
CA ASN A 30 -3.34 9.50 -19.55
C ASN A 30 -3.00 8.09 -20.11
N ASP A 31 -1.84 7.97 -20.75
CA ASP A 31 -1.41 6.72 -21.42
C ASP A 31 -1.39 5.50 -20.48
N PHE A 32 -1.16 5.69 -19.18
CA PHE A 32 -1.02 4.61 -18.21
C PHE A 32 -2.15 4.55 -17.17
N ILE A 33 -2.94 5.61 -17.02
CA ILE A 33 -3.96 5.71 -15.96
C ILE A 33 -5.30 6.05 -16.60
N SER A 34 -6.34 5.31 -16.27
CA SER A 34 -7.71 5.59 -16.69
C SER A 34 -8.62 5.60 -15.47
N LEU A 35 -9.28 6.72 -15.20
CA LEU A 35 -10.23 6.91 -14.11
C LEU A 35 -11.59 7.20 -14.71
N GLY A 36 -12.62 6.51 -14.24
CA GLY A 36 -14.00 6.75 -14.63
C GLY A 36 -14.96 5.79 -13.94
N MET A 37 -16.21 6.22 -13.77
CA MET A 37 -17.30 5.37 -13.23
C MET A 37 -16.99 4.71 -11.87
N GLY A 38 -16.21 5.38 -11.01
CA GLY A 38 -15.84 4.81 -9.71
C GLY A 38 -14.75 3.74 -9.81
N THR A 39 -14.03 3.67 -10.94
CA THR A 39 -12.92 2.74 -11.14
C THR A 39 -11.68 3.46 -11.62
N ILE A 40 -10.53 3.04 -11.09
CA ILE A 40 -9.22 3.42 -11.63
C ILE A 40 -8.55 2.16 -12.19
N THR A 41 -8.10 2.25 -13.43
CA THR A 41 -7.28 1.26 -14.10
C THR A 41 -5.89 1.83 -14.28
N ILE A 42 -4.89 1.13 -13.75
CA ILE A 42 -3.48 1.44 -13.89
C ILE A 42 -2.88 0.37 -14.79
N ARG A 43 -2.41 0.78 -15.96
CA ARG A 43 -1.92 -0.14 -16.98
C ARG A 43 -0.55 -0.70 -16.62
N LYS A 44 -0.26 -1.89 -17.16
CA LYS A 44 1.06 -2.51 -17.13
C LYS A 44 2.15 -1.53 -17.56
N HIS A 45 3.36 -1.75 -17.06
CA HIS A 45 4.53 -0.89 -17.23
C HIS A 45 4.46 0.47 -16.54
N TYR A 46 3.40 0.76 -15.77
CA TYR A 46 3.40 1.91 -14.88
C TYR A 46 4.46 1.75 -13.78
N ALA A 47 5.35 2.74 -13.64
CA ALA A 47 6.45 2.72 -12.69
C ALA A 47 6.20 3.64 -11.48
N TRP A 48 6.60 3.19 -10.28
CA TRP A 48 6.45 3.97 -9.04
C TRP A 48 7.54 3.65 -7.99
N ASP A 49 7.67 4.52 -6.99
CA ASP A 49 8.74 4.50 -5.97
C ASP A 49 8.47 3.51 -4.80
N GLY A 50 7.48 2.61 -4.91
CA GLY A 50 7.09 1.74 -3.79
C GLY A 50 6.24 2.44 -2.73
N SER A 51 6.27 1.98 -1.46
CA SER A 51 5.37 2.55 -0.46
C SER A 51 5.74 4.01 -0.11
N SER A 52 4.77 4.89 0.07
CA SER A 52 5.02 6.30 0.40
C SER A 52 5.14 6.59 1.91
N ILE A 53 5.27 5.57 2.75
CA ILE A 53 5.29 5.72 4.22
C ILE A 53 6.54 6.48 4.70
N PRO A 54 6.42 7.65 5.36
CA PRO A 54 7.55 8.33 5.94
C PRO A 54 8.09 7.50 7.10
N PHE A 55 9.40 7.53 7.28
CA PHE A 55 10.09 6.79 8.33
C PHE A 55 9.91 5.26 8.29
N LYS A 56 9.80 4.63 7.09
CA LYS A 56 9.72 3.15 6.97
C LYS A 56 10.74 2.41 7.83
N ARG A 57 11.99 2.85 7.79
CA ARG A 57 13.09 2.28 8.58
C ARG A 57 12.85 2.41 10.10
N LEU A 58 12.28 3.53 10.54
CA LEU A 58 11.92 3.72 11.95
C LEU A 58 10.70 2.87 12.33
N ALA A 59 9.70 2.77 11.47
CA ALA A 59 8.52 1.92 11.71
C ALA A 59 8.93 0.45 11.81
N GLN A 60 9.76 -0.05 10.90
CA GLN A 60 10.36 -1.38 10.99
C GLN A 60 11.17 -1.52 12.29
N ARG A 61 12.02 -0.56 12.65
CA ARG A 61 12.82 -0.61 13.88
C ARG A 61 11.96 -0.63 15.15
N LEU A 62 10.97 0.25 15.26
CA LEU A 62 10.07 0.35 16.41
C LEU A 62 9.16 -0.86 16.56
N THR A 63 8.86 -1.54 15.46
CA THR A 63 8.09 -2.78 15.46
C THR A 63 8.95 -4.04 15.48
N PHE A 64 10.28 -3.91 15.63
CA PHE A 64 11.24 -5.01 15.58
C PHE A 64 11.09 -5.88 14.32
N GLY A 65 10.91 -5.23 13.17
CA GLY A 65 10.70 -5.86 11.86
C GLY A 65 9.34 -6.52 11.68
N LYS A 66 8.44 -6.44 12.67
CA LYS A 66 7.11 -7.08 12.60
C LYS A 66 6.13 -6.34 11.70
N TYR A 67 6.35 -5.05 11.46
CA TYR A 67 5.57 -4.27 10.52
C TYR A 67 6.44 -3.85 9.34
N ASP A 68 6.17 -4.43 8.17
CA ASP A 68 6.79 -4.02 6.92
C ASP A 68 5.82 -3.19 6.06
N PRO A 69 5.97 -1.85 6.02
CA PRO A 69 5.08 -0.97 5.25
C PRO A 69 5.09 -1.28 3.74
N ASP A 70 6.20 -1.77 3.20
CA ASP A 70 6.26 -2.17 1.79
C ASP A 70 5.48 -3.46 1.52
N LYS A 71 5.22 -4.28 2.55
CA LYS A 71 4.36 -5.45 2.42
C LYS A 71 2.88 -5.08 2.44
N TYR A 72 2.48 -4.17 3.32
CA TYR A 72 1.07 -3.86 3.58
C TYR A 72 0.50 -2.75 2.71
N CYS A 73 1.32 -1.76 2.35
CA CYS A 73 0.83 -0.49 1.79
C CYS A 73 1.27 -0.28 0.34
N LYS A 74 1.90 -1.27 -0.29
CA LYS A 74 2.42 -1.15 -1.66
C LYS A 74 1.32 -0.92 -2.69
N GLU A 75 0.24 -1.69 -2.64
CA GLU A 75 -0.93 -1.51 -3.50
C GLU A 75 -1.60 -0.15 -3.27
N ALA A 76 -1.81 0.23 -2.00
CA ALA A 76 -2.33 1.55 -1.65
C ALA A 76 -1.45 2.68 -2.23
N SER A 77 -0.13 2.52 -2.18
CA SER A 77 0.82 3.54 -2.65
C SER A 77 0.84 3.65 -4.18
N LEU A 78 0.63 2.55 -4.89
CA LEU A 78 0.43 2.57 -6.35
C LEU A 78 -0.79 3.42 -6.73
N VAL A 79 -1.93 3.15 -6.11
CA VAL A 79 -3.17 3.91 -6.35
C VAL A 79 -3.01 5.38 -5.98
N HIS A 80 -2.38 5.66 -4.84
CA HIS A 80 -2.12 7.01 -4.37
C HIS A 80 -1.22 7.79 -5.34
N ASP A 81 -0.14 7.17 -5.83
CA ASP A 81 0.75 7.79 -6.81
C ASP A 81 0.02 8.08 -8.12
N ALA A 82 -0.77 7.12 -8.64
CA ALA A 82 -1.55 7.31 -9.86
C ALA A 82 -2.51 8.52 -9.76
N PHE A 83 -3.27 8.63 -8.67
CA PHE A 83 -4.11 9.79 -8.43
C PHE A 83 -3.33 11.11 -8.34
N TYR A 84 -2.16 11.09 -7.69
CA TYR A 84 -1.30 12.26 -7.59
C TYR A 84 -0.69 12.64 -8.94
N GLN A 85 -0.41 11.69 -9.83
CA GLN A 85 0.01 11.98 -11.20
C GLN A 85 -1.10 12.68 -11.99
N LEU A 86 -2.35 12.20 -11.90
CA LEU A 86 -3.48 12.88 -12.53
C LEU A 86 -3.68 14.30 -11.99
N MET A 87 -3.54 14.50 -10.68
CA MET A 87 -3.60 15.84 -10.08
C MET A 87 -2.42 16.75 -10.48
N ARG A 88 -1.20 16.21 -10.57
CA ARG A 88 -0.02 16.96 -11.03
C ARG A 88 -0.13 17.38 -12.48
N SER A 89 -0.71 16.51 -13.31
CA SER A 89 -0.97 16.75 -14.73
C SER A 89 -2.22 17.61 -14.96
N LYS A 90 -2.88 18.08 -13.90
CA LYS A 90 -4.12 18.88 -13.94
C LYS A 90 -5.31 18.18 -14.62
N LEU A 91 -5.26 16.85 -14.75
CA LEU A 91 -6.32 16.02 -15.29
C LEU A 91 -7.38 15.69 -14.23
N LEU A 92 -7.01 15.79 -12.95
CA LEU A 92 -7.90 15.62 -11.81
C LEU A 92 -7.81 16.84 -10.89
N SER A 93 -8.96 17.31 -10.41
CA SER A 93 -9.01 18.45 -9.48
C SER A 93 -8.35 18.10 -8.14
N ARG A 94 -7.61 19.06 -7.58
CA ARG A 94 -7.02 18.95 -6.22
C ARG A 94 -8.07 18.86 -5.11
N SER A 95 -9.34 19.20 -5.39
CA SER A 95 -10.44 19.03 -4.43
C SER A 95 -10.62 17.57 -3.98
N HIS A 96 -10.16 16.60 -4.79
CA HIS A 96 -10.24 15.17 -4.46
C HIS A 96 -9.13 14.67 -3.53
N LYS A 97 -8.12 15.50 -3.23
CA LYS A 97 -6.94 15.11 -2.45
C LYS A 97 -7.30 14.44 -1.13
N ASP A 98 -8.22 15.01 -0.37
CA ASP A 98 -8.57 14.49 0.96
C ASP A 98 -9.32 13.16 0.86
N SER A 99 -10.15 12.98 -0.19
CA SER A 99 -10.81 11.70 -0.49
C SER A 99 -9.78 10.62 -0.84
N ILE A 100 -8.79 10.96 -1.67
CA ILE A 100 -7.70 10.07 -2.08
C ILE A 100 -6.80 9.70 -0.89
N ASP A 101 -6.48 10.65 -0.02
CA ASP A 101 -5.67 10.40 1.18
C ASP A 101 -6.41 9.47 2.16
N ARG A 102 -7.74 9.60 2.29
CA ARG A 102 -8.58 8.68 3.09
C ARG A 102 -8.71 7.29 2.45
N LEU A 103 -8.80 7.22 1.12
CA LEU A 103 -8.78 5.94 0.39
C LEU A 103 -7.45 5.22 0.65
N TYR A 104 -6.32 5.93 0.55
CA TYR A 104 -5.00 5.40 0.85
C TYR A 104 -4.91 4.83 2.26
N GLU A 105 -5.39 5.58 3.27
CA GLU A 105 -5.41 5.11 4.65
C GLU A 105 -6.19 3.80 4.80
N ARG A 106 -7.38 3.74 4.20
CA ARG A 106 -8.23 2.55 4.23
C ARG A 106 -7.56 1.34 3.60
N MET A 107 -7.00 1.50 2.40
CA MET A 107 -6.29 0.42 1.71
C MET A 107 -5.06 -0.07 2.49
N CYS A 108 -4.35 0.82 3.19
CA CYS A 108 -3.24 0.43 4.07
C CYS A 108 -3.72 -0.45 5.25
N ILE A 109 -4.87 -0.10 5.86
CA ILE A 109 -5.46 -0.88 6.96
C ILE A 109 -5.95 -2.24 6.45
N GLU A 110 -6.60 -2.26 5.30
CA GLU A 110 -7.10 -3.48 4.66
C GLU A 110 -5.95 -4.42 4.27
N GLY A 111 -4.88 -3.90 3.63
CA GLY A 111 -3.70 -4.67 3.27
C GLY A 111 -2.98 -5.25 4.49
N ALA A 112 -2.86 -4.47 5.57
CA ALA A 112 -2.34 -4.97 6.85
C ALA A 112 -3.19 -6.11 7.43
N THR A 113 -4.52 -5.95 7.39
CA THR A 113 -5.47 -6.93 7.91
C THR A 113 -5.37 -8.24 7.11
N LYS A 114 -5.42 -8.17 5.78
CA LYS A 114 -5.32 -9.34 4.88
C LYS A 114 -4.10 -10.19 5.18
N ILE A 115 -2.92 -9.58 5.24
CA ILE A 115 -1.67 -10.31 5.48
C ILE A 115 -1.63 -10.96 6.87
N ILE A 116 -2.16 -10.28 7.91
CA ILE A 116 -2.27 -10.87 9.26
C ILE A 116 -3.14 -12.13 9.24
N PHE A 117 -4.27 -12.09 8.52
CA PHE A 117 -5.14 -13.25 8.36
C PHE A 117 -4.45 -14.38 7.57
N ASP A 118 -3.78 -14.08 6.46
CA ASP A 118 -3.07 -15.06 5.63
C ASP A 118 -1.96 -15.78 6.41
N GLU A 119 -1.12 -15.03 7.13
CA GLU A 119 -0.07 -15.60 7.98
C GLU A 119 -0.63 -16.46 9.11
N SER A 120 -1.73 -16.01 9.73
CA SER A 120 -2.42 -16.77 10.78
C SER A 120 -2.99 -18.07 10.22
N HIS A 121 -3.57 -18.04 9.02
CA HIS A 121 -4.11 -19.21 8.34
C HIS A 121 -3.00 -20.21 7.99
N ALA A 122 -1.90 -19.76 7.39
CA ALA A 122 -0.75 -20.61 7.08
C ALA A 122 -0.16 -21.27 8.34
N ALA A 123 -0.03 -20.50 9.44
CA ALA A 123 0.44 -21.03 10.72
C ALA A 123 -0.53 -22.08 11.32
N ARG A 124 -1.85 -21.87 11.19
CA ARG A 124 -2.85 -22.87 11.61
C ARG A 124 -2.70 -24.17 10.83
N ILE A 125 -2.61 -24.11 9.50
CA ILE A 125 -2.39 -25.29 8.65
C ILE A 125 -1.12 -26.05 9.08
N LYS A 126 -0.02 -25.33 9.35
CA LYS A 126 1.24 -25.94 9.81
C LYS A 126 1.08 -26.65 11.16
N ILE A 127 0.33 -26.07 12.10
CA ILE A 127 0.05 -26.72 13.40
C ILE A 127 -0.81 -27.97 13.20
N LEU A 128 -1.85 -27.90 12.37
CA LEU A 128 -2.75 -29.02 12.12
C LEU A 128 -2.03 -30.21 11.47
N LYS A 129 -1.14 -29.94 10.50
CA LYS A 129 -0.32 -30.95 9.80
C LYS A 129 0.84 -31.51 10.62
N SER A 130 1.15 -30.95 11.79
CA SER A 130 2.26 -31.44 12.62
C SER A 130 1.92 -32.72 13.39
N ASN A 131 2.94 -33.50 13.74
CA ASN A 131 2.83 -34.74 14.54
C ASN A 131 2.59 -34.48 16.04
N LEU A 132 2.05 -33.31 16.40
CA LEU A 132 1.74 -32.97 17.79
C LEU A 132 0.50 -33.70 18.29
N THR A 133 0.42 -33.91 19.60
CA THR A 133 -0.82 -34.40 20.23
C THR A 133 -1.92 -33.35 20.14
N ASN A 134 -3.18 -33.78 20.23
CA ASN A 134 -4.34 -32.87 20.18
C ASN A 134 -4.24 -31.78 21.27
N LYS A 135 -3.83 -32.12 22.49
CA LYS A 135 -3.62 -31.16 23.58
C LYS A 135 -2.58 -30.09 23.23
N GLN A 136 -1.48 -30.49 22.58
CA GLN A 136 -0.44 -29.56 22.12
C GLN A 136 -0.93 -28.68 20.95
N LYS A 137 -1.67 -29.24 19.99
CA LYS A 137 -2.28 -28.51 18.88
C LYS A 137 -3.23 -27.43 19.40
N THR A 138 -4.14 -27.78 20.30
CA THR A 138 -5.11 -26.83 20.89
C THR A 138 -4.39 -25.66 21.57
N ARG A 139 -3.40 -25.93 22.42
CA ARG A 139 -2.61 -24.88 23.08
C ARG A 139 -1.95 -23.92 22.08
N LYS A 140 -1.32 -24.46 21.03
CA LYS A 140 -0.69 -23.65 19.98
C LYS A 140 -1.72 -22.83 19.20
N LEU A 141 -2.85 -23.41 18.82
CA LEU A 141 -3.93 -22.70 18.13
C LEU A 141 -4.50 -21.55 18.98
N THR A 142 -4.76 -21.77 20.27
CA THR A 142 -5.23 -20.71 21.19
C THR A 142 -4.20 -19.59 21.30
N SER A 143 -2.91 -19.91 21.40
CA SER A 143 -1.85 -18.89 21.45
C SER A 143 -1.76 -18.07 20.17
N LEU A 144 -1.95 -18.72 19.00
CA LEU A 144 -1.94 -18.08 17.69
C LEU A 144 -3.13 -17.12 17.53
N THR A 145 -4.33 -17.53 17.94
CA THR A 145 -5.52 -16.66 17.94
C THR A 145 -5.33 -15.45 18.86
N LYS A 146 -4.75 -15.62 20.06
CA LYS A 146 -4.42 -14.48 20.94
C LYS A 146 -3.41 -13.53 20.27
N LYS A 147 -2.40 -14.06 19.58
CA LYS A 147 -1.42 -13.26 18.84
C LYS A 147 -2.08 -12.48 17.70
N GLN A 148 -2.94 -13.12 16.91
CA GLN A 148 -3.70 -12.49 15.82
C GLN A 148 -4.53 -11.31 16.34
N ASN A 149 -5.32 -11.50 17.41
CA ASN A 149 -6.14 -10.44 18.00
C ASN A 149 -5.29 -9.26 18.51
N ARG A 150 -4.11 -9.54 19.09
CA ARG A 150 -3.19 -8.48 19.53
C ARG A 150 -2.63 -7.67 18.36
N LEU A 151 -2.36 -8.30 17.23
CA LEU A 151 -1.89 -7.61 16.03
C LEU A 151 -3.00 -6.74 15.44
N LEU A 152 -4.21 -7.27 15.27
CA LEU A 152 -5.37 -6.55 14.74
C LEU A 152 -5.72 -5.32 15.59
N ASN A 153 -5.70 -5.46 16.92
CA ASN A 153 -6.06 -4.37 17.83
C ASN A 153 -4.94 -3.33 18.02
N GLY A 154 -3.68 -3.69 17.75
CA GLY A 154 -2.52 -2.88 18.16
C GLY A 154 -1.79 -2.13 17.04
N LEU A 155 -1.83 -2.60 15.79
CA LEU A 155 -0.82 -2.20 14.78
C LEU A 155 -1.35 -1.55 13.48
N PRO A 156 -2.41 -2.05 12.81
CA PRO A 156 -2.84 -1.51 11.51
C PRO A 156 -3.31 -0.06 11.60
N GLY A 157 -4.17 0.22 12.59
CA GLY A 157 -4.72 1.56 12.78
C GLY A 157 -3.69 2.54 13.32
N TRP A 158 -2.74 2.12 14.17
CA TRP A 158 -1.76 3.04 14.75
C TRP A 158 -0.72 3.52 13.73
N ALA A 159 -0.19 2.63 12.87
CA ALA A 159 0.75 3.03 11.84
C ALA A 159 0.10 3.92 10.76
N ALA A 160 -1.12 3.60 10.34
CA ALA A 160 -1.90 4.41 9.40
C ALA A 160 -2.30 5.78 10.00
N ARG A 161 -2.78 5.81 11.26
CA ARG A 161 -3.08 7.06 11.98
C ARG A 161 -1.84 7.90 12.27
N ARG A 162 -0.68 7.29 12.52
CA ARG A 162 0.59 8.01 12.75
C ARG A 162 1.18 8.53 11.43
N TYR A 163 1.03 7.82 10.31
CA TYR A 163 1.28 8.36 8.96
C TYR A 163 0.42 9.60 8.70
N TRP A 164 -0.89 9.50 8.97
CA TRP A 164 -1.83 10.61 8.81
C TRP A 164 -1.44 11.79 9.70
N ALA A 165 -1.12 11.53 10.97
CA ALA A 165 -0.71 12.55 11.93
C ALA A 165 0.63 13.21 11.57
N VAL A 166 1.61 12.47 11.07
CA VAL A 166 2.89 13.04 10.63
C VAL A 166 2.71 13.87 9.35
N LYS A 167 1.87 13.45 8.40
CA LYS A 167 1.60 14.22 7.17
C LYS A 167 0.77 15.49 7.42
N HIS A 168 -0.15 15.46 8.40
CA HIS A 168 -1.07 16.57 8.68
C HIS A 168 -0.58 17.52 9.79
N PHE A 169 0.16 17.02 10.79
CA PHE A 169 0.68 17.83 11.92
C PHE A 169 2.21 18.01 11.88
N GLY A 170 2.94 17.24 11.07
CA GLY A 170 4.39 17.36 10.90
C GLY A 170 4.75 17.95 9.53
N ALA A 171 4.73 19.27 9.42
CA ALA A 171 5.10 20.00 8.22
C ALA A 171 6.50 19.59 7.69
N ARG A 172 6.53 18.79 6.62
CA ARG A 172 7.43 19.00 5.48
C ARG A 172 6.61 18.75 4.23
N THR A 173 6.36 19.84 3.52
CA THR A 173 5.85 19.84 2.15
C THR A 173 6.58 18.75 1.35
N LEU A 174 5.84 17.79 0.80
CA LEU A 174 6.33 17.04 -0.35
C LEU A 174 6.63 18.11 -1.40
N LYS A 175 7.91 18.49 -1.53
CA LYS A 175 8.33 19.43 -2.57
C LYS A 175 7.83 18.85 -3.90
N PRO A 176 7.14 19.64 -4.73
CA PRO A 176 6.73 19.17 -6.05
C PRO A 176 7.98 18.72 -6.81
N ARG A 177 8.11 17.41 -7.08
CA ARG A 177 9.10 16.93 -8.04
C ARG A 177 8.56 17.24 -9.43
N TYR A 178 9.03 18.35 -9.99
CA TYR A 178 8.89 18.68 -11.40
C TYR A 178 9.83 17.72 -12.16
N TYR A 179 9.27 16.86 -13.00
CA TYR A 179 10.06 16.03 -13.91
C TYR A 179 10.06 16.77 -15.26
N PRO A 180 11.17 17.41 -15.66
CA PRO A 180 11.26 17.96 -17.00
C PRO A 180 11.12 16.81 -18.02
N GLU A 181 10.39 17.07 -19.10
CA GLU A 181 10.25 16.17 -20.24
C GLU A 181 11.64 15.66 -20.64
N LYS A 182 11.84 14.33 -20.63
CA LYS A 182 13.08 13.75 -21.14
C LYS A 182 13.16 14.11 -22.62
N LYS A 183 14.17 14.90 -22.99
CA LYS A 183 14.60 15.06 -24.38
C LYS A 183 14.75 13.66 -24.96
N ILE A 184 13.98 13.39 -26.01
CA ILE A 184 14.18 12.24 -26.88
C ILE A 184 15.62 12.38 -27.40
N LEU A 185 16.50 11.48 -26.95
CA LEU A 185 17.78 11.30 -27.62
C LEU A 185 17.47 10.42 -28.83
N GLU A 186 17.30 11.07 -29.97
CA GLU A 186 17.31 10.41 -31.27
C GLU A 186 18.69 9.76 -31.44
N THR A 187 18.70 8.44 -31.61
CA THR A 187 19.83 7.66 -32.13
C THR A 187 19.55 7.29 -33.56
#